data_AF-A0A7C5XL34-F1
#
_entry.id   AF-A0A7C5XL34-F1
#
_cell.length_a   1.000
_cell.length_b   1.000
_cell.length_c   1.000
_cell.angle_alpha   90.00
_cell.angle_beta   90.00
_cell.angle_gamma   90.00
#
_symmetry.space_group_name_H-M   'P 1'
#
loop_
_entity.id
_entity.type
_entity.pdbx_description
1 polymer ?
#
loop_
_entity_poly.entity_id
_entity_poly.type
_entity_poly.pdbx_seq_one_letter_code
_entity_poly.pdbx_strand_id
1 'polypeptide(L)'
;MALDKSFIKMWEGTEKSSGWTNPFKSKTPLKTRIVQAQYQLRSIISRLEVCISRLEERDRSLFERIVEALQKNDKMRATMYANEVAEIRRAAKSLLATQLALEQVSLRLETITEFGDVMVGLAPVIGVIKELKGVIKGIMPELAIELDQLG
;
A
#
# COMPACT_ATOMS: atom_id res chain seq x y z
N MET A 1 25.60 -10.37 -3.70
CA MET A 1 24.92 -9.33 -2.90
C MET A 1 24.30 -10.05 -1.72
N ALA A 2 24.97 -10.03 -0.56
CA ALA A 2 24.53 -10.80 0.61
C ALA A 2 23.27 -10.14 1.20
N LEU A 3 22.26 -10.95 1.50
CA LEU A 3 21.08 -10.51 2.24
C LEU A 3 21.54 -9.90 3.57
N ASP A 4 21.08 -8.68 3.85
CA ASP A 4 21.37 -7.99 5.10
C ASP A 4 20.85 -8.84 6.28
N LYS A 5 21.71 -9.16 7.25
CA LYS A 5 21.34 -9.95 8.43
C LYS A 5 20.21 -9.29 9.23
N SER A 6 20.01 -7.97 9.07
CA SER A 6 18.87 -7.25 9.64
C SER A 6 17.52 -7.72 9.07
N PHE A 7 17.49 -8.11 7.78
CA PHE A 7 16.31 -8.60 7.07
C PHE A 7 15.80 -9.91 7.65
N ILE A 8 16.71 -10.87 7.83
CA ILE A 8 16.42 -12.17 8.45
C ILE A 8 15.87 -11.94 9.86
N LYS A 9 16.48 -11.06 10.64
CA LYS A 9 16.05 -10.76 12.02
C LYS A 9 14.67 -10.09 12.12
N MET A 10 14.30 -9.25 11.16
CA MET A 10 13.01 -8.55 11.10
C MET A 10 11.88 -9.51 10.73
N TRP A 11 12.15 -10.47 9.83
CA TRP A 11 11.22 -11.51 9.42
C TRP A 11 11.28 -12.81 10.24
N GLU A 12 12.24 -12.94 11.16
CA GLU A 12 12.27 -14.00 12.18
C GLU A 12 11.65 -13.57 13.52
N GLY A 13 11.28 -12.28 13.66
CA GLY A 13 10.72 -11.70 14.88
C GLY A 13 11.81 -11.04 15.73
N THR A 14 11.62 -9.77 16.06
CA THR A 14 12.57 -8.99 16.84
C THR A 14 12.66 -9.48 18.29
N GLU A 15 13.82 -10.02 18.66
CA GLU A 15 14.33 -9.97 20.03
C GLU A 15 14.42 -8.50 20.48
N LYS A 16 13.58 -8.12 21.46
CA LYS A 16 14.06 -7.28 22.56
C LYS A 16 14.47 -8.25 23.67
N SER A 17 15.75 -8.60 23.72
CA SER A 17 16.29 -9.41 24.83
C SER A 17 16.40 -8.53 26.08
N SER A 18 15.31 -8.45 26.84
CA SER A 18 15.37 -8.16 28.27
C SER A 18 14.83 -9.38 29.00
N GLY A 19 15.73 -10.22 29.49
CA GLY A 19 15.52 -11.24 30.53
C GLY A 19 14.51 -12.34 30.21
N TRP A 20 15.01 -13.59 30.14
CA TRP A 20 14.26 -14.85 30.20
C TRP A 20 13.52 -15.24 28.91
N THR A 21 14.21 -15.95 28.02
CA THR A 21 13.62 -16.58 26.83
C THR A 21 12.82 -17.82 27.22
N ASN A 22 11.50 -17.74 27.02
CA ASN A 22 10.55 -18.82 27.24
C ASN A 22 10.64 -19.86 26.07
N PRO A 23 10.93 -21.15 26.32
CA PRO A 23 11.26 -22.13 25.27
C PRO A 23 10.09 -22.66 24.42
N PHE A 24 8.87 -22.12 24.59
CA PHE A 24 7.65 -22.64 23.94
C PHE A 24 6.90 -21.64 23.04
N LYS A 25 7.50 -20.51 22.63
CA LYS A 25 6.91 -19.68 21.57
C LYS A 25 7.25 -20.28 20.20
N SER A 26 6.33 -21.06 19.64
CA SER A 26 6.44 -21.49 18.24
C SER A 26 6.55 -20.25 17.35
N LYS A 27 7.70 -20.09 16.66
CA LYS A 27 7.84 -19.14 15.57
C LYS A 27 6.74 -19.46 14.55
N THR A 28 5.84 -18.52 14.26
CA THR A 28 4.82 -18.71 13.23
C THR A 28 5.50 -19.18 11.94
N PRO A 29 5.12 -20.33 11.37
CA PRO A 29 5.78 -20.85 10.18
C PRO A 29 5.74 -19.81 9.05
N LEU A 30 6.83 -19.73 8.27
CA LEU A 30 6.98 -18.76 7.18
C LEU A 30 5.78 -18.79 6.21
N LYS A 31 5.29 -20.00 5.89
CA LYS A 31 4.10 -20.19 5.06
C LYS A 31 2.86 -19.50 5.65
N THR A 32 2.65 -19.62 6.96
CA THR A 32 1.53 -18.96 7.65
C THR A 32 1.65 -17.44 7.59
N ARG A 33 2.87 -16.90 7.73
CA ARG A 33 3.11 -15.45 7.58
C ARG A 33 2.80 -14.94 6.18
N ILE A 34 3.16 -15.71 5.14
CA ILE A 34 2.87 -15.34 3.76
C ILE A 34 1.37 -15.34 3.49
N VAL A 35 0.64 -16.35 3.97
CA VAL A 35 -0.82 -16.40 3.86
C VAL A 35 -1.47 -15.20 4.56
N GLN A 36 -0.97 -14.83 5.75
CA GLN A 36 -1.43 -13.63 6.46
C GLN A 36 -1.13 -12.35 5.67
N ALA A 37 0.07 -12.23 5.10
CA ALA A 37 0.45 -11.09 4.26
C ALA A 37 -0.42 -10.98 3.00
N GLN A 38 -0.73 -12.11 2.34
CA GLN A 38 -1.64 -12.15 1.19
C GLN A 38 -3.04 -11.66 1.55
N TYR A 39 -3.59 -12.09 2.70
CA TYR A 39 -4.90 -11.63 3.16
C TYR A 39 -4.92 -10.11 3.41
N GLN A 40 -3.89 -9.59 4.10
CA GLN A 40 -3.75 -8.16 4.36
C GLN A 40 -3.58 -7.35 3.06
N LEU A 41 -2.74 -7.81 2.13
CA LEU A 41 -2.56 -7.17 0.82
C LEU A 41 -3.87 -7.08 0.04
N ARG A 42 -4.66 -8.17 -0.01
CA ARG A 42 -5.97 -8.19 -0.66
C ARG A 42 -6.94 -7.18 -0.03
N SER A 43 -6.94 -7.07 1.30
CA SER A 43 -7.74 -6.06 2.01
C SER A 43 -7.32 -4.63 1.63
N ILE A 44 -6.01 -4.35 1.60
CA ILE A 44 -5.47 -3.04 1.25
C ILE A 44 -5.80 -2.69 -0.20
N ILE A 45 -5.61 -3.61 -1.14
CA ILE A 45 -5.94 -3.43 -2.56
C ILE A 45 -7.43 -3.07 -2.73
N SER A 46 -8.33 -3.82 -2.10
CA SER A 46 -9.77 -3.51 -2.17
C SER A 46 -10.12 -2.13 -1.60
N ARG A 47 -9.42 -1.69 -0.55
CA ARG A 47 -9.62 -0.34 0.01
C ARG A 47 -9.08 0.76 -0.90
N LEU A 48 -7.98 0.51 -1.61
CA LEU A 48 -7.46 1.42 -2.63
C LEU A 48 -8.47 1.57 -3.77
N GLU A 49 -9.08 0.49 -4.26
CA GLU A 49 -10.12 0.52 -5.29
C GLU A 49 -11.30 1.41 -4.89
N VAL A 50 -11.79 1.24 -3.65
CA VAL A 50 -12.88 2.05 -3.11
C VAL A 50 -12.47 3.53 -3.01
N CYS A 51 -11.25 3.83 -2.57
CA CYS A 51 -10.76 5.20 -2.49
C CYS A 51 -10.64 5.86 -3.87
N ILE A 52 -10.04 5.15 -4.84
CA ILE A 52 -9.91 5.61 -6.23
C ILE A 52 -11.29 5.93 -6.80
N SER A 53 -12.26 5.03 -6.63
CA SER A 53 -13.64 5.23 -7.09
C SER A 53 -14.28 6.49 -6.49
N ARG A 54 -14.05 6.76 -5.19
CA ARG A 54 -14.54 7.97 -4.51
C ARG A 54 -13.86 9.24 -5.04
N LEU A 55 -12.56 9.18 -5.33
CA LEU A 55 -11.83 10.31 -5.91
C LEU A 55 -12.34 10.62 -7.32
N GLU A 56 -12.63 9.61 -8.13
CA GLU A 56 -13.23 9.79 -9.47
C GLU A 56 -14.63 10.39 -9.43
N GLU A 57 -15.47 9.95 -8.48
CA GLU A 57 -16.78 10.55 -8.26
C GLU A 57 -16.67 12.02 -7.84
N ARG A 58 -15.71 12.33 -6.96
CA ARG A 58 -15.43 13.69 -6.52
C ARG A 58 -14.92 14.58 -7.66
N ASP A 59 -14.04 14.05 -8.53
CA ASP A 59 -13.57 14.71 -9.75
C ASP A 59 -14.76 15.12 -10.63
N ARG A 60 -15.65 14.17 -10.94
CA ARG A 60 -16.85 14.44 -11.76
C ARG A 60 -17.72 15.54 -11.15
N SER A 61 -18.01 15.46 -9.84
CA SER A 61 -18.82 16.46 -9.15
C SER A 61 -18.19 17.86 -9.15
N LEU A 62 -16.86 17.97 -8.99
CA LEU A 62 -16.19 19.26 -9.07
C LEU A 62 -16.14 19.79 -10.49
N PHE A 63 -15.98 18.91 -11.48
CA PHE A 63 -16.02 19.29 -12.88
C PHE A 63 -17.36 19.93 -13.27
N GLU A 64 -18.48 19.36 -12.81
CA GLU A 64 -19.81 19.96 -12.99
C GLU A 64 -19.87 21.37 -12.39
N ARG A 65 -19.30 21.56 -11.18
CA ARG A 65 -19.23 22.89 -10.54
C ARG A 65 -18.35 23.89 -11.28
N ILE A 66 -17.30 23.43 -11.98
CA ILE A 66 -16.51 24.29 -12.88
C ILE A 66 -17.42 24.81 -14.00
N VAL A 67 -18.19 23.93 -14.64
CA VAL A 67 -19.11 24.30 -15.73
C VAL A 67 -20.15 25.32 -15.24
N GLU A 68 -20.78 25.08 -14.09
CA GLU A 68 -21.76 26.01 -13.50
C GLU A 68 -21.14 27.39 -13.18
N ALA A 69 -19.94 27.41 -12.60
CA ALA A 69 -19.24 28.65 -12.27
C ALA A 69 -18.90 29.44 -13.53
N LEU A 70 -18.46 28.77 -14.60
CA LEU A 70 -18.18 29.40 -15.90
C LEU A 70 -19.46 29.98 -16.54
N GLN A 71 -20.59 29.28 -16.48
CA GLN A 71 -21.87 29.78 -16.98
C GLN A 71 -22.30 31.07 -16.26
N LYS A 72 -21.99 31.17 -14.97
CA LYS A 72 -22.26 32.37 -14.14
C LYS A 72 -21.19 33.46 -14.29
N ASN A 73 -20.22 33.31 -15.21
CA ASN A 73 -19.04 34.16 -15.34
C ASN A 73 -18.18 34.28 -14.06
N ASP A 74 -18.32 33.34 -13.13
CA ASP A 74 -17.54 33.28 -11.88
C ASP A 74 -16.21 32.53 -12.11
N LYS A 75 -15.27 33.22 -12.75
CA LYS A 75 -13.95 32.68 -13.07
C LYS A 75 -13.14 32.31 -11.82
N MET A 76 -13.37 33.01 -10.70
CA MET A 76 -12.65 32.77 -9.46
C MET A 76 -13.02 31.39 -8.88
N ARG A 77 -14.32 31.09 -8.77
CA ARG A 77 -14.78 29.77 -8.32
C ARG A 77 -14.41 28.66 -9.30
N ALA A 78 -14.53 28.90 -10.60
CA ALA A 78 -14.12 27.93 -11.62
C ALA A 78 -12.64 27.54 -11.47
N THR A 79 -11.75 28.54 -11.27
CA THR A 79 -10.31 28.30 -11.08
C THR A 79 -10.02 27.53 -9.80
N MET A 80 -10.70 27.88 -8.70
CA MET A 80 -10.56 27.18 -7.42
C MET A 80 -10.95 25.70 -7.55
N TYR A 81 -12.10 25.39 -8.17
CA TYR A 81 -12.52 24.00 -8.40
C TYR A 81 -11.58 23.23 -9.35
N ALA A 82 -11.02 23.90 -10.36
CA ALA A 82 -10.07 23.29 -11.28
C ALA A 82 -8.77 22.86 -10.59
N ASN A 83 -8.27 23.67 -9.65
CA ASN A 83 -7.09 23.32 -8.85
C ASN A 83 -7.35 22.07 -7.99
N GLU A 84 -8.53 21.97 -7.37
CA GLU A 84 -8.90 20.80 -6.58
C GLU A 84 -9.02 19.54 -7.44
N VAL A 85 -9.60 19.64 -8.64
CA VAL A 85 -9.65 18.55 -9.64
C VAL A 85 -8.25 18.07 -9.99
N ALA A 86 -7.28 18.97 -10.19
CA ALA A 86 -5.91 18.59 -10.52
C ALA A 86 -5.26 17.77 -9.39
N GLU A 87 -5.44 18.17 -8.13
CA GLU A 87 -4.90 17.45 -6.97
C GLU A 87 -5.59 16.09 -6.79
N ILE A 88 -6.92 16.01 -6.95
CA ILE A 88 -7.66 14.75 -6.90
C ILE A 88 -7.15 13.76 -7.96
N ARG A 89 -6.97 14.21 -9.21
CA ARG A 89 -6.46 13.37 -10.29
C ARG A 89 -5.04 12.89 -10.02
N ARG A 90 -4.19 13.74 -9.45
CA ARG A 90 -2.83 13.39 -9.04
C ARG A 90 -2.84 12.31 -7.95
N ALA A 91 -3.70 12.45 -6.95
CA ALA A 91 -3.85 11.47 -5.88
C ALA A 91 -4.36 10.13 -6.44
N ALA A 92 -5.43 10.14 -7.25
CA ALA A 92 -6.01 8.95 -7.86
C ALA A 92 -4.98 8.19 -8.71
N LYS A 93 -4.18 8.89 -9.53
CA LYS A 93 -3.11 8.27 -10.32
C LYS A 93 -2.04 7.60 -9.45
N SER A 94 -1.66 8.24 -8.34
CA SER A 94 -0.67 7.69 -7.41
C SER A 94 -1.19 6.45 -6.69
N LEU A 95 -2.46 6.45 -6.28
CA LEU A 95 -3.11 5.29 -5.67
C LEU A 95 -3.28 4.14 -6.66
N LEU A 96 -3.64 4.42 -7.92
CA LEU A 96 -3.75 3.41 -8.97
C LEU A 96 -2.39 2.72 -9.23
N ALA A 97 -1.32 3.50 -9.36
CA ALA A 97 0.02 2.94 -9.52
C ALA A 97 0.42 2.06 -8.32
N THR A 98 0.05 2.48 -7.12
CA THR A 98 0.30 1.70 -5.89
C THR A 98 -0.51 0.41 -5.86
N GLN A 99 -1.79 0.46 -6.25
CA GLN A 99 -2.66 -0.71 -6.34
C GLN A 99 -2.04 -1.77 -7.25
N LEU A 100 -1.65 -1.40 -8.48
CA LEU A 100 -1.03 -2.30 -9.45
C LEU A 100 0.26 -2.94 -8.91
N ALA A 101 1.09 -2.16 -8.21
CA ALA A 101 2.32 -2.66 -7.61
C ALA A 101 2.05 -3.64 -6.45
N LEU A 102 1.00 -3.40 -5.64
CA LEU A 102 0.57 -4.34 -4.60
C LEU A 102 -0.04 -5.62 -5.18
N GLU A 103 -0.78 -5.53 -6.29
CA GLU A 103 -1.28 -6.69 -7.03
C GLU A 103 -0.12 -7.55 -7.55
N GLN A 104 0.90 -6.92 -8.13
CA GLN A 104 2.12 -7.60 -8.56
C GLN A 104 2.84 -8.29 -7.40
N VAL A 105 2.92 -7.63 -6.23
CA VAL A 105 3.46 -8.21 -5.00
C VAL A 105 2.65 -9.42 -4.56
N SER A 106 1.32 -9.33 -4.58
CA SER A 106 0.40 -10.43 -4.23
C SER A 106 0.64 -11.66 -5.10
N LEU A 107 0.67 -11.48 -6.43
CA LEU A 107 0.96 -12.56 -7.39
C LEU A 107 2.34 -13.17 -7.15
N ARG A 108 3.35 -12.35 -6.85
CA ARG A 108 4.69 -12.86 -6.54
C ARG A 108 4.71 -13.70 -5.27
N LEU A 109 4.00 -13.29 -4.22
CA LEU A 109 3.88 -14.09 -3.00
C LEU A 109 3.21 -15.46 -3.25
N GLU A 110 2.22 -15.52 -4.15
CA GLU A 110 1.59 -16.78 -4.58
C GLU A 110 2.62 -17.72 -5.22
N THR A 111 3.40 -17.23 -6.18
CA THR A 111 4.46 -18.06 -6.82
C THR A 111 5.54 -18.51 -5.84
N ILE A 112 5.92 -17.66 -4.90
CA ILE A 112 6.95 -17.98 -3.89
C ILE A 112 6.46 -19.10 -2.96
N THR A 113 5.16 -19.15 -2.64
CA THR A 113 4.60 -20.24 -1.82
C THR A 113 4.56 -21.59 -2.52
N GLU A 114 4.60 -21.62 -3.86
CA GLU A 114 4.52 -22.84 -4.67
C GLU A 114 5.89 -23.48 -4.98
N PHE A 115 6.98 -22.69 -5.04
CA PHE A 115 8.28 -23.15 -5.57
C PHE A 115 9.44 -23.24 -4.56
N GLY A 116 9.19 -23.13 -3.24
CA GLY A 116 10.08 -23.65 -2.19
C GLY A 116 11.32 -22.82 -1.80
N ASP A 117 11.95 -22.04 -2.71
CA ASP A 117 12.99 -21.07 -2.32
C ASP A 117 12.37 -19.72 -1.95
N VAL A 118 11.77 -19.72 -0.76
CA VAL A 118 10.93 -18.61 -0.30
C VAL A 118 11.74 -17.35 -0.01
N MET A 119 13.01 -17.49 0.42
CA MET A 119 13.80 -16.37 0.93
C MET A 119 14.39 -15.49 -0.17
N VAL A 120 14.86 -16.06 -1.28
CA VAL A 120 15.37 -15.28 -2.42
C VAL A 120 14.24 -14.49 -3.10
N GLY A 121 13.02 -15.03 -3.07
CA GLY A 121 11.84 -14.39 -3.66
C GLY A 121 11.33 -13.17 -2.88
N LEU A 122 11.50 -13.13 -1.55
CA LEU A 122 10.86 -12.15 -0.66
C LEU A 122 11.54 -10.78 -0.61
N ALA A 123 12.87 -10.71 -0.76
CA ALA A 123 13.59 -9.44 -0.59
C ALA A 123 13.10 -8.32 -1.54
N PRO A 124 12.85 -8.57 -2.84
CA PRO A 124 12.30 -7.54 -3.72
C PRO A 124 10.86 -7.15 -3.41
N VAL A 125 10.05 -8.06 -2.86
CA VAL A 125 8.67 -7.78 -2.44
C VAL A 125 8.64 -6.75 -1.33
N ILE A 126 9.50 -6.91 -0.33
CA ILE A 126 9.57 -6.02 0.83
C ILE A 126 10.10 -4.63 0.44
N GLY A 127 11.04 -4.56 -0.51
CA GLY A 127 11.51 -3.29 -1.07
C GLY A 127 10.35 -2.48 -1.68
N VAL A 128 9.52 -3.14 -2.49
CA VAL A 128 8.33 -2.52 -3.10
C VAL A 128 7.34 -2.07 -2.03
N ILE A 129 7.00 -2.91 -1.04
CA ILE A 129 6.06 -2.54 0.04
C ILE A 129 6.53 -1.27 0.79
N LYS A 130 7.83 -1.18 1.10
CA LYS A 130 8.41 -0.01 1.79
C LYS A 130 8.33 1.27 0.97
N GLU A 131 8.56 1.19 -0.33
CA GLU A 131 8.42 2.35 -1.24
C GLU A 131 6.96 2.80 -1.32
N LEU A 132 6.04 1.86 -1.51
CA LEU A 132 4.61 2.13 -1.62
C LEU A 132 4.02 2.72 -0.34
N LYS A 133 4.51 2.30 0.84
CA LYS A 133 4.17 2.92 2.13
C LYS A 133 4.44 4.43 2.12
N GLY A 134 5.56 4.85 1.53
CA GLY A 134 5.92 6.27 1.43
C GLY A 134 4.90 7.08 0.62
N VAL A 135 4.45 6.52 -0.51
CA VAL A 135 3.43 7.13 -1.38
C VAL A 135 2.07 7.20 -0.68
N ILE A 136 1.62 6.07 -0.11
CA ILE A 136 0.32 5.97 0.57
C ILE A 136 0.26 6.87 1.80
N LYS A 137 1.35 7.05 2.55
CA LYS A 137 1.35 7.87 3.78
C LYS A 137 0.88 9.31 3.53
N GLY A 138 1.11 9.86 2.35
CA GLY A 138 0.68 11.21 1.98
C GLY A 138 -0.81 11.33 1.62
N ILE A 139 -1.49 10.22 1.37
CA ILE A 139 -2.86 10.19 0.84
C ILE A 139 -3.82 9.45 1.79
N MET A 140 -3.40 8.28 2.29
CA MET A 140 -4.17 7.36 3.14
C MET A 140 -3.27 6.83 4.28
N PRO A 141 -3.01 7.64 5.33
CA PRO A 141 -2.04 7.29 6.38
C PRO A 141 -2.40 6.00 7.15
N GLU A 142 -3.68 5.67 7.27
CA GLU A 142 -4.15 4.44 7.91
C GLU A 142 -3.69 3.18 7.18
N LEU A 143 -3.70 3.21 5.83
CA LEU A 143 -3.20 2.10 5.02
C LEU A 143 -1.67 1.98 5.10
N ALA A 144 -0.96 3.10 5.27
CA ALA A 144 0.48 3.07 5.46
C ALA A 144 0.90 2.39 6.76
N ILE A 145 0.06 2.45 7.81
CA ILE A 145 0.30 1.75 9.08
C ILE A 145 0.10 0.24 8.90
N GLU A 146 -0.93 -0.16 8.17
CA GLU A 146 -1.19 -1.57 7.87
C GLU A 146 -0.10 -2.18 6.98
N LEU A 147 0.39 -1.44 5.96
CA LEU A 147 1.53 -1.86 5.15
C LEU A 147 2.83 -2.01 5.96
N ASP A 148 2.99 -1.26 7.06
CA ASP A 148 4.16 -1.38 7.93
C ASP A 148 4.21 -2.72 8.65
N GLN A 149 3.05 -3.31 8.92
CA GLN A 149 2.95 -4.62 9.56
C GLN A 149 3.39 -5.76 8.61
N LEU A 150 3.48 -5.47 7.31
CA LEU A 150 3.94 -6.39 6.28
C LEU A 150 5.46 -6.32 6.00
N GLY A 151 6.18 -5.34 6.55
CA GLY A 151 7.57 -4.99 6.17
C GLY A 151 8.65 -5.46 7.13
#